data_AF-A0A2M9EZP8-F1
#
_entry.id   AF-A0A2M9EZP8-F1
#
_cell.length_a   1.000
_cell.length_b   1.000
_cell.length_c   1.000
_cell.angle_alpha   90.00
_cell.angle_beta   90.00
_cell.angle_gamma   90.00
#
_symmetry.space_group_name_H-M   'P 1'
#
loop_
_entity.id
_entity.type
_entity.pdbx_description
1 polymer ?
#
loop_
_entity_poly.entity_id
_entity_poly.type
_entity_poly.pdbx_seq_one_letter_code
_entity_poly.pdbx_strand_id
1 'polypeptide(L)' 'MKYLQAQMSQLVKSDRDLQKKLKELMKEHDLGKAHALKALYHAEVADSGKYMNAYKELDGHHSN' A
#
# COMPACT_ATOMS: atom_id res chain seq x y z
N MET A 1 8.09 9.82 2.47
CA MET A 1 7.77 8.80 3.49
C MET A 1 8.57 7.54 3.21
N LYS A 2 8.90 6.73 4.21
CA LYS A 2 9.57 5.45 3.97
C LYS A 2 8.53 4.40 3.60
N TYR A 3 8.86 3.53 2.65
CA TYR A 3 8.04 2.35 2.37
C TYR A 3 8.22 1.33 3.51
N LEU A 4 7.13 1.06 4.20
CA LEU A 4 7.01 0.03 5.22
C LEU A 4 6.01 -1.02 4.73
N GLN A 5 6.52 -2.21 4.44
CA GLN A 5 5.72 -3.32 3.92
C GLN A 5 4.61 -3.74 4.90
N ALA A 6 4.86 -3.68 6.20
CA ALA A 6 3.87 -4.00 7.23
C ALA A 6 2.67 -3.04 7.16
N GLN A 7 2.92 -1.73 7.09
CA GLN A 7 1.88 -0.71 6.94
C GLN A 7 1.13 -0.84 5.63
N MET A 8 1.84 -1.08 4.51
CA MET A 8 1.18 -1.24 3.21
C MET A 8 0.27 -2.46 3.19
N SER A 9 0.74 -3.57 3.77
CA SER A 9 -0.07 -4.78 3.94
C SER A 9 -1.31 -4.51 4.80
N GLN A 10 -1.19 -3.73 5.87
CA GLN A 10 -2.30 -3.40 6.76
C GLN A 10 -3.31 -2.42 6.13
N LEU A 11 -2.82 -1.43 5.40
CA LEU A 11 -3.62 -0.49 4.62
C LEU A 11 -4.44 -1.23 3.56
N VAL A 12 -3.77 -2.06 2.76
CA VAL A 12 -4.42 -2.89 1.74
C VAL A 12 -5.42 -3.84 2.38
N LYS A 13 -5.14 -4.40 3.56
CA LYS A 13 -6.12 -5.25 4.25
C LYS A 13 -7.39 -4.49 4.67
N SER A 14 -7.24 -3.22 5.05
CA SER A 14 -8.32 -2.38 5.57
C SER A 14 -9.18 -1.78 4.45
N ASP A 15 -8.65 -1.67 3.23
CA ASP A 15 -9.33 -1.05 2.10
C ASP A 15 -9.52 -2.03 0.92
N ARG A 16 -10.78 -2.33 0.58
CA ARG A 16 -11.13 -3.28 -0.48
C ARG A 16 -10.70 -2.82 -1.88
N ASP A 17 -10.65 -1.51 -2.14
CA ASP A 17 -10.20 -0.95 -3.42
C ASP A 17 -8.72 -1.23 -3.61
N LEU A 18 -7.92 -1.00 -2.57
CA LEU A 18 -6.50 -1.35 -2.57
C LEU A 18 -6.25 -2.86 -2.71
N GLN A 19 -7.09 -3.73 -2.12
CA GLN A 19 -6.97 -5.18 -2.35
C GLN A 19 -7.20 -5.54 -3.81
N LYS A 20 -8.18 -4.89 -4.45
CA LYS A 20 -8.50 -5.14 -5.85
C LYS A 20 -7.35 -4.67 -6.74
N LYS A 21 -6.88 -3.43 -6.56
CA LYS A 21 -5.72 -2.87 -7.27
C LYS A 21 -4.46 -3.73 -7.10
N LEU A 22 -4.20 -4.23 -5.88
CA LEU A 22 -3.06 -5.12 -5.64
C LEU A 22 -3.18 -6.41 -6.48
N LYS A 23 -4.36 -7.04 -6.50
CA LYS A 23 -4.59 -8.27 -7.27
C LYS A 23 -4.50 -8.01 -8.78
N GLU A 24 -5.02 -6.88 -9.25
CA GLU A 24 -4.93 -6.45 -10.65
C GLU A 24 -3.45 -6.26 -11.03
N LEU A 25 -2.68 -5.47 -10.28
CA LEU A 25 -1.23 -5.31 -10.46
C LEU A 25 -0.45 -6.63 -10.48
N MET A 26 -0.77 -7.54 -9.55
CA MET A 26 -0.14 -8.86 -9.49
C MET A 26 -0.44 -9.68 -10.75
N LYS A 27 -1.67 -9.63 -11.27
CA LYS A 27 -2.10 -10.40 -12.44
C LYS A 27 -1.65 -9.77 -13.76
N GLU A 28 -1.72 -8.45 -13.88
CA GLU A 28 -1.37 -7.71 -15.10
C GLU A 28 0.13 -7.76 -15.40
N HIS A 29 0.96 -7.73 -14.36
CA HIS A 29 2.41 -7.68 -14.50
C HIS A 29 3.13 -8.96 -14.01
N ASP A 30 2.38 -10.01 -13.68
CA ASP A 30 2.89 -11.26 -13.06
C ASP A 30 3.81 -10.98 -11.86
N LEU A 31 3.45 -9.97 -11.05
CA LEU A 31 4.27 -9.49 -9.95
C LEU A 31 4.04 -10.31 -8.68
N GLY A 32 5.15 -10.67 -8.04
CA GLY A 32 5.11 -11.15 -6.65
C GLY A 32 4.56 -10.08 -5.70
N LYS A 33 3.85 -10.52 -4.65
CA LYS A 33 3.16 -9.66 -3.68
C LYS A 33 4.02 -8.51 -3.13
N ALA A 34 5.31 -8.75 -2.87
CA ALA A 34 6.23 -7.72 -2.37
C ALA A 34 6.47 -6.59 -3.39
N HIS A 35 6.65 -6.95 -4.67
CA HIS A 35 6.83 -5.97 -5.75
C HIS A 35 5.54 -5.22 -6.05
N ALA A 36 4.41 -5.92 -6.06
CA ALA A 36 3.09 -5.31 -6.28
C ALA A 36 2.72 -4.33 -5.16
N LEU A 37 3.01 -4.64 -3.89
CA LEU A 37 2.82 -3.71 -2.76
C LEU A 37 3.66 -2.45 -2.90
N LYS A 38 4.91 -2.59 -3.36
CA LYS A 38 5.80 -1.44 -3.60
C LYS A 38 5.30 -0.59 -4.76
N ALA A 39 4.90 -1.21 -5.87
CA ALA A 39 4.31 -0.50 -7.02
C ALA A 39 3.03 0.25 -6.62
N LEU A 40 2.14 -0.41 -5.88
CA LEU A 40 0.90 0.19 -5.37
C LEU A 40 1.18 1.36 -4.42
N TYR A 41 2.21 1.26 -3.57
CA TYR A 41 2.63 2.37 -2.71
C TYR A 41 3.09 3.59 -3.53
N HIS A 42 3.89 3.37 -4.57
CA HIS A 42 4.33 4.46 -5.44
C HIS A 42 3.18 5.10 -6.21
N ALA A 43 2.18 4.30 -6.62
CA ALA A 43 1.01 4.79 -7.35
C ALA A 43 -0.01 5.52 -6.46
N GLU A 44 -0.28 5.00 -5.27
CA GLU A 44 -1.44 5.41 -4.45
C GLU A 44 -1.06 6.15 -3.15
N VAL A 45 0.23 6.24 -2.81
CA VAL A 45 0.71 6.78 -1.52
C VAL A 45 1.88 7.77 -1.66
N ALA A 46 2.89 7.52 -2.50
CA ALA A 46 4.17 8.23 -2.46
C ALA A 46 4.16 9.69 -2.98
N ASP A 47 3.30 10.03 -3.94
CA ASP A 47 3.35 11.31 -4.68
C ASP A 47 2.04 12.13 -4.56
N SER A 48 1.53 12.31 -3.33
CA SER A 48 0.19 12.88 -3.08
C SER A 48 -0.97 11.94 -3.40
N GLY A 49 -0.71 10.64 -3.29
CA GLY A 49 -1.73 9.62 -3.49
C GLY A 49 -2.84 9.68 -2.44
N LYS A 50 -4.04 9.23 -2.83
CA LYS A 50 -5.27 9.28 -2.02
C LYS A 50 -5.10 8.67 -0.62
N TYR A 51 -4.23 7.68 -0.50
CA TYR A 51 -4.03 6.96 0.75
C TYR A 51 -2.79 7.43 1.53
N MET A 52 -2.17 8.55 1.14
CA MET A 52 -1.02 9.12 1.87
C MET A 52 -1.33 9.36 3.35
N ASN A 53 -2.48 9.95 3.67
CA ASN A 53 -2.88 10.19 5.07
C ASN A 53 -3.16 8.89 5.81
N ALA A 54 -3.97 7.99 5.24
CA ALA A 54 -4.24 6.70 5.87
C ALA A 54 -2.96 5.90 6.14
N TYR A 55 -1.97 5.99 5.24
CA TYR A 55 -0.66 5.39 5.42
C TYR A 55 0.17 6.09 6.52
N LYS A 56 0.13 7.43 6.62
CA LYS A 56 0.73 8.19 7.75
C LYS A 56 0.12 7.83 9.09
N GLU A 57 -1.20 7.65 9.15
CA GLU A 57 -1.91 7.31 10.39
C GLU A 57 -1.51 5.93 10.92
N LEU A 58 -1.25 4.97 10.01
CA LEU A 58 -0.73 3.66 10.37
C LEU A 58 0.71 3.70 10.92
N ASP A 59 1.49 4.74 10.60
CA ASP A 59 2.82 4.98 11.16
C ASP A 59 2.77 5.47 12.60
N GLY A 60 1.87 6.39 12.91
CA GLY A 60 1.68 6.91 14.27
C GLY A 60 1.20 5.85 15.28
N HIS A 61 0.52 4.80 14.82
CA HIS A 61 -0.09 3.80 15.71
C HIS A 61 0.89 2.70 16.21
N HIS A 62 2.16 2.69 15.77
CA HIS A 62 3.16 1.73 16.27
C HIS A 62 4.05 2.29 17.39
N SER A 63 3.79 3.51 17.89
CA SER A 63 4.59 4.13 18.97
C SER A 63 3.88 4.23 20.33
N ASN A 64 2.93 3.34 20.64
CA ASN A 64 2.34 3.25 21.98
C ASN A 64 2.35 1.84 22.56
#